data_AF-A0A969FQ77-F1
#
_entry.id   AF-A0A969FQ77-F1
#
_cell.length_a   1.000
_cell.length_b   1.000
_cell.length_c   1.000
_cell.angle_alpha   90.00
_cell.angle_beta   90.00
_cell.angle_gamma   90.00
#
_symmetry.space_group_name_H-M   'P 1'
#
loop_
_entity.id
_entity.type
_entity.pdbx_description
1 polymer ?
#
loop_
_entity_poly.entity_id
_entity_poly.type
_entity_poly.pdbx_seq_one_letter_code
_entity_poly.pdbx_strand_id
1 'polypeptide(L)'
;MRANAERRHDGMFLTDGLGSTRALTDIDGNVVAAYDYDAYGETIGSSGSIVSDYLFAGEQFDSDLDQYYLRQRFYDQNSGRFG
;
A
#
# COMPACT_ATOMS: atom_id res chain seq x y z
N MET A 1 -11.00 -24.40 -18.40
CA MET A 1 -10.28 -23.13 -18.57
C MET A 1 -10.99 -22.10 -17.71
N ARG A 2 -10.51 -21.83 -16.49
CA ARG A 2 -11.14 -20.84 -15.59
C ARG A 2 -10.41 -19.51 -15.78
N ALA A 3 -11.13 -18.49 -16.21
CA ALA A 3 -10.62 -17.13 -16.23
C ALA A 3 -10.38 -16.69 -14.77
N ASN A 4 -9.14 -16.32 -14.46
CA ASN A 4 -8.83 -15.55 -13.27
C ASN A 4 -9.42 -14.15 -13.48
N ALA A 5 -10.69 -13.99 -13.12
CA ALA A 5 -11.28 -12.67 -13.00
C ALA A 5 -10.61 -12.00 -11.79
N GLU A 6 -9.82 -10.96 -12.07
CA GLU A 6 -9.35 -9.98 -11.10
C GLU A 6 -10.53 -9.55 -10.25
N ARG A 7 -10.63 -10.12 -9.05
CA ARG A 7 -11.69 -9.77 -8.12
C ARG A 7 -11.36 -8.37 -7.64
N ARG A 8 -12.08 -7.36 -8.15
CA ARG A 8 -12.13 -6.06 -7.48
C ARG A 8 -12.54 -6.35 -6.04
N HIS A 9 -11.64 -6.08 -5.10
CA HIS A 9 -12.03 -6.04 -3.71
C HIS A 9 -12.90 -4.79 -3.56
N ASP A 10 -14.22 -4.98 -3.41
CA ASP A 10 -15.16 -3.90 -3.10
C ASP A 10 -14.98 -3.44 -1.65
N GLY A 11 -13.77 -3.04 -1.32
CA GLY A 11 -13.27 -2.70 0.01
C GLY A 11 -12.90 -1.24 0.14
N MET A 12 -12.65 -0.78 1.37
CA MET A 12 -12.26 0.59 1.64
C MET A 12 -10.81 0.69 2.09
N PHE A 13 -10.16 1.79 1.70
CA PHE A 13 -8.88 2.21 2.24
C PHE A 13 -9.10 2.98 3.54
N LEU A 14 -8.46 2.54 4.62
CA LEU A 14 -8.39 3.28 5.88
C LEU A 14 -7.03 3.99 5.93
N THR A 15 -7.05 5.32 5.88
CA THR A 15 -5.83 6.12 5.76
C THR A 15 -5.53 6.93 7.02
N ASP A 16 -4.24 7.21 7.25
CA ASP A 16 -3.80 8.17 8.26
C ASP A 16 -3.89 9.63 7.77
N GLY A 17 -3.46 10.59 8.59
CA GLY A 17 -3.50 12.01 8.27
C GLY A 17 -2.58 12.44 7.12
N LEU A 18 -1.58 11.64 6.75
CA LEU A 18 -0.74 11.87 5.57
C LEU A 18 -1.37 11.26 4.31
N GLY A 19 -2.39 10.39 4.48
CA GLY A 19 -3.01 9.63 3.40
C GLY A 19 -2.43 8.23 3.23
N SER A 20 -1.54 7.77 4.12
CA SER A 20 -0.97 6.43 4.03
C SER A 20 -2.03 5.37 4.33
N THR A 21 -2.06 4.31 3.53
CA THR A 21 -2.95 3.17 3.76
C THR A 21 -2.55 2.41 5.03
N ARG A 22 -3.33 2.52 6.11
CA ARG A 22 -3.08 1.77 7.36
C ARG A 22 -3.80 0.44 7.39
N ALA A 23 -4.93 0.32 6.70
CA ALA A 23 -5.67 -0.92 6.56
C ALA A 23 -6.54 -0.93 5.30
N LEU A 24 -6.85 -2.14 4.85
CA LEU A 24 -7.86 -2.43 3.83
C LEU A 24 -9.00 -3.20 4.47
N THR A 25 -10.23 -2.85 4.13
CA THR A 25 -11.41 -3.64 4.53
C THR A 25 -11.99 -4.43 3.36
N ASP A 26 -12.79 -5.45 3.65
CA ASP A 26 -13.78 -5.94 2.69
C ASP A 26 -15.04 -5.04 2.68
N ILE A 27 -16.06 -5.43 1.88
CA ILE A 27 -17.34 -4.74 1.76
C ILE A 27 -18.16 -4.73 3.05
N ASP A 28 -17.91 -5.72 3.92
CA ASP A 28 -18.59 -5.88 5.21
C ASP A 28 -17.88 -5.09 6.32
N GLY A 29 -16.74 -4.45 6.01
CA GLY A 29 -15.95 -3.64 6.93
C GLY A 29 -14.92 -4.41 7.75
N ASN A 30 -14.69 -5.70 7.47
CA ASN A 30 -13.65 -6.48 8.15
C ASN A 30 -12.27 -6.09 7.61
N VAL A 31 -11.29 -5.91 8.49
CA VAL A 31 -9.90 -5.64 8.07
C VAL A 31 -9.28 -6.89 7.45
N VAL A 32 -8.85 -6.79 6.20
CA VAL A 32 -8.25 -7.89 5.42
C VAL A 32 -6.75 -7.69 5.16
N ALA A 33 -6.24 -6.48 5.38
CA ALA A 33 -4.81 -6.16 5.41
C ALA A 33 -4.56 -4.95 6.32
N ALA A 34 -3.37 -4.88 6.93
CA ALA A 34 -2.93 -3.74 7.72
C ALA A 34 -1.43 -3.49 7.52
N TYR A 35 -1.02 -2.22 7.61
CA TYR A 35 0.34 -1.78 7.39
C TYR A 35 0.78 -0.77 8.45
N ASP A 36 2.01 -0.94 8.92
CA ASP A 36 2.71 -0.01 9.78
C ASP A 36 3.97 0.50 9.07
N TYR A 37 4.11 1.82 9.03
CA TYR A 37 5.24 2.50 8.41
C TYR A 37 6.11 3.18 9.45
N ASP A 38 7.40 3.30 9.15
CA ASP A 38 8.24 4.30 9.79
C ASP A 38 7.96 5.72 9.23
N ALA A 39 8.78 6.70 9.62
CA ALA A 39 8.60 8.09 9.22
C ALA A 39 8.93 8.37 7.73
N TYR A 40 9.63 7.47 7.05
CA TYR A 40 10.03 7.58 5.66
C TYR A 40 9.22 6.68 4.73
N GLY A 41 8.31 5.86 5.26
CA GLY A 41 7.41 5.04 4.47
C GLY A 41 7.87 3.60 4.28
N GLU A 42 8.92 3.18 5.00
CA GLU A 42 9.34 1.78 5.04
C GLU A 42 8.33 0.96 5.85
N THR A 43 7.92 -0.18 5.32
CA THR A 43 6.91 -1.03 5.97
C THR A 43 7.56 -1.85 7.08
N ILE A 44 7.41 -1.40 8.32
CA ILE A 44 7.97 -2.05 9.51
C ILE A 44 7.05 -3.13 10.11
N GLY A 45 5.82 -3.23 9.61
CA GLY A 45 4.87 -4.28 9.98
C GLY A 45 3.75 -4.41 8.96
N SER A 46 3.33 -5.63 8.68
CA SER A 46 2.15 -5.89 7.86
C SER A 46 1.44 -7.17 8.28
N SER A 47 0.14 -7.25 7.98
CA SER A 47 -0.68 -8.43 8.22
C SER A 47 -1.72 -8.59 7.13
N GLY A 48 -2.26 -9.81 7.00
CA GLY A 48 -3.23 -10.17 5.96
C GLY A 48 -2.57 -10.74 4.70
N SER A 49 -3.39 -11.10 3.72
CA SER A 49 -2.94 -11.72 2.46
C SER A 49 -3.24 -10.87 1.23
N ILE A 50 -3.92 -9.72 1.42
CA ILE A 50 -4.19 -8.78 0.34
C ILE A 50 -3.05 -7.78 0.29
N VAL A 51 -2.49 -7.58 -0.89
CA VAL A 51 -1.46 -6.58 -1.18
C VAL A 51 -2.12 -5.41 -1.86
N SER A 52 -1.75 -4.19 -1.47
CA SER A 52 -2.10 -2.96 -2.18
C SER A 52 -0.86 -2.33 -2.77
N ASP A 53 -1.00 -1.81 -3.97
CA ASP A 53 0.03 -0.98 -4.58
C ASP A 53 0.00 0.45 -4.03
N TYR A 54 -1.06 0.88 -3.32
CA TYR A 54 -1.17 2.24 -2.80
C TYR A 54 -0.95 2.22 -1.28
N LEU A 55 0.25 2.60 -0.86
CA LEU A 55 0.74 2.41 0.52
C LEU A 55 1.03 3.76 1.20
N PHE A 56 2.29 4.05 1.51
CA PHE A 56 2.69 5.28 2.18
C PHE A 56 2.27 6.54 1.41
N ALA A 57 1.72 7.52 2.13
CA ALA A 57 1.15 8.76 1.57
C ALA A 57 0.11 8.56 0.45
N GLY A 58 -0.46 7.34 0.32
CA GLY A 58 -1.41 6.99 -0.74
C GLY A 58 -0.78 6.87 -2.13
N GLU A 59 0.55 6.79 -2.20
CA GLU A 59 1.30 6.77 -3.46
C GLU A 59 1.60 5.33 -3.87
N GLN A 60 1.81 5.12 -5.18
CA GLN A 60 2.03 3.79 -5.72
C GLN A 60 3.41 3.26 -5.31
N PHE A 61 3.45 2.07 -4.72
CA PHE A 61 4.65 1.31 -4.43
C PHE A 61 4.90 0.28 -5.51
N ASP A 62 6.08 0.32 -6.11
CA ASP A 62 6.57 -0.67 -7.06
C ASP A 62 7.43 -1.69 -6.30
N SER A 63 6.91 -2.90 -6.11
CA SER A 63 7.60 -3.95 -5.35
C SER A 63 8.83 -4.52 -6.07
N ASP A 64 8.92 -4.39 -7.39
CA ASP A 64 10.08 -4.88 -8.15
C ASP A 64 11.26 -3.90 -8.00
N LEU A 65 10.97 -2.61 -7.85
CA LEU A 65 11.96 -1.56 -7.62
C LEU A 65 12.21 -1.25 -6.13
N ASP A 66 11.34 -1.72 -5.24
CA ASP A 66 11.32 -1.37 -3.82
C ASP A 66 11.23 0.14 -3.59
N GLN A 67 10.37 0.83 -4.36
CA GLN A 67 10.30 2.29 -4.41
C GLN A 67 8.87 2.81 -4.59
N TYR A 68 8.62 4.01 -4.06
CA TYR A 68 7.39 4.76 -4.30
C TYR A 68 7.49 5.62 -5.54
N TYR A 69 6.49 5.55 -6.43
CA TYR A 69 6.33 6.50 -7.51
C TYR A 69 5.56 7.75 -7.03
N LEU A 70 6.30 8.77 -6.59
CA LEU A 70 5.74 10.07 -6.16
C LEU A 70 5.48 10.98 -7.37
N ARG A 71 4.62 10.51 -8.28
CA ARG A 71 4.12 11.16 -9.51
C ARG A 71 5.14 11.48 -10.60
N GLN A 72 6.30 12.04 -10.29
CA GLN A 72 7.32 12.37 -11.30
C GLN A 72 8.69 11.76 -10.99
N ARG A 73 8.87 11.23 -9.78
CA ARG A 73 10.15 10.66 -9.34
C ARG A 73 9.90 9.44 -8.48
N PHE A 74 10.79 8.46 -8.61
CA PHE A 74 10.87 7.37 -7.67
C PHE A 74 11.54 7.83 -6.38
N TYR A 75 10.97 7.41 -5.27
CA TYR A 75 11.41 7.69 -3.92
C TYR A 75 11.76 6.37 -3.24
N ASP A 76 12.99 6.29 -2.74
CA ASP A 76 13.51 5.18 -1.94
C ASP A 76 13.28 5.47 -0.46
N GLN A 77 12.34 4.75 0.12
CA GLN A 77 11.95 4.81 1.51
C GLN A 77 13.04 4.30 2.46
N ASN A 78 13.90 3.37 2.03
CA ASN A 78 14.99 2.85 2.85
C ASN A 78 16.04 3.93 3.15
N SER A 79 16.29 4.83 2.19
CA SER A 79 17.23 5.94 2.33
C SER A 79 16.57 7.31 2.59
N GLY A 80 15.26 7.39 2.41
CA GLY A 80 14.45 8.60 2.53
C GLY A 80 14.71 9.62 1.43
N ARG A 81 15.05 9.19 0.21
CA ARG A 81 15.54 10.08 -0.86
C ARG A 81 14.92 9.79 -2.23
N PHE A 82 14.98 10.77 -3.11
CA PHE A 82 14.66 10.61 -4.52
C PHE A 82 15.89 10.12 -5.30
N GLY A 83 15.65 9.26 -6.29
CA GLY A 83 16.63 8.87 -7.32
C GLY A 83 16.85 9.94 -8.39
#